data_AF-A0A0C2DWK1-F1
#
_entry.id   AF-A0A0C2DWK1-F1
#
_cell.length_a   1.000
_cell.length_b   1.000
_cell.length_c   1.000
_cell.angle_alpha   90.00
_cell.angle_beta   90.00
_cell.angle_gamma   90.00
#
_symmetry.space_group_name_H-M   'P 1'
#
loop_
_entity.id
_entity.type
_entity.pdbx_description
1 polymer ?
#
loop_
_entity_poly.entity_id
_entity_poly.type
_entity_poly.pdbx_seq_one_letter_code
_entity_poly.pdbx_strand_id
1 'polypeptide(L)' 'MVARGVMIDEAGNIRKWLSDHFYSQFNEKASCLVKMYNESKVPLVDAKVDGMKTLDENIADNEGLKLAIKLERHQ' A
#
# COMPACT_ATOMS: atom_id res chain seq x y z
N MET A 1 10.72 -2.82 -4.88
CA MET A 1 9.26 -3.01 -4.72
C MET A 1 8.67 -1.62 -4.75
N VAL A 2 7.82 -1.27 -5.71
CA VAL A 2 7.16 0.05 -5.77
C VAL A 2 5.72 -0.18 -6.23
N ALA A 3 4.75 0.31 -5.45
CA ALA A 3 3.35 0.32 -5.83
C ALA A 3 3.16 1.14 -7.11
N ARG A 4 2.29 0.72 -8.04
CA ARG A 4 2.28 1.33 -9.39
C ARG A 4 1.84 2.79 -9.39
N GLY A 5 0.87 3.13 -8.55
CA GLY A 5 0.28 4.47 -8.51
C GLY A 5 1.29 5.58 -8.18
N VAL A 6 2.26 5.32 -7.29
CA VAL A 6 3.21 6.36 -6.85
C VAL A 6 4.21 6.76 -7.94
N MET A 7 4.34 5.96 -9.00
CA MET A 7 5.19 6.25 -10.15
C MET A 7 4.51 7.08 -11.22
N ILE A 8 3.22 7.39 -11.06
CA ILE A 8 2.42 8.17 -12.01
C ILE A 8 2.31 9.60 -11.46
N ASP A 9 2.78 10.57 -12.22
CA ASP A 9 2.69 11.99 -11.85
C ASP A 9 1.30 12.58 -12.14
N GLU A 10 1.10 13.87 -11.83
CA GLU A 10 -0.17 14.56 -12.03
C GLU A 10 -0.65 14.62 -13.49
N ALA A 11 0.26 14.45 -14.45
CA ALA A 11 -0.01 14.45 -15.88
C ALA A 11 -0.16 13.03 -16.47
N GLY A 12 -0.09 11.99 -15.62
CA GLY A 12 -0.20 10.60 -16.05
C GLY A 12 1.10 9.99 -16.57
N ASN A 13 2.24 10.67 -16.44
CA ASN A 13 3.53 10.16 -16.88
C ASN A 13 4.13 9.22 -15.84
N ILE A 14 4.71 8.11 -16.31
CA ILE A 14 5.46 7.19 -15.46
C ILE A 14 6.86 7.76 -15.22
N ARG A 15 7.09 8.37 -14.05
CA ARG A 15 8.40 8.89 -13.63
C ARG A 15 8.53 8.98 -12.12
N LYS A 16 9.76 9.09 -11.61
CA LYS A 16 9.98 9.51 -10.22
C LYS A 16 9.78 11.03 -10.11
N TRP A 17 8.65 11.46 -9.58
CA TRP A 17 8.31 12.88 -9.42
C TRP A 17 8.43 13.38 -7.96
N LEU A 18 8.92 12.53 -7.06
CA LEU A 18 9.20 12.82 -5.64
C LEU A 18 10.68 12.55 -5.33
N SER A 19 11.15 12.95 -4.14
CA SER A 19 12.55 12.74 -3.74
C SER A 19 12.89 11.26 -3.54
N ASP A 20 14.15 10.87 -3.72
CA ASP A 20 14.58 9.49 -3.45
C ASP A 20 14.38 9.10 -1.96
N HIS A 21 14.47 10.06 -1.04
CA HIS A 21 14.17 9.84 0.37
C HIS A 21 12.73 9.37 0.57
N PHE A 22 11.76 9.98 -0.12
CA PHE A 22 10.36 9.58 -0.07
C PHE A 22 10.20 8.12 -0.54
N TYR A 23 10.78 7.74 -1.68
CA TYR A 23 10.67 6.36 -2.18
C TYR A 23 11.30 5.34 -1.23
N SER A 24 12.39 5.69 -0.56
CA SER A 24 12.99 4.84 0.48
C SER A 24 12.00 4.57 1.62
N GLN A 25 11.42 5.63 2.19
CA GLN A 25 10.43 5.51 3.28
C GLN A 25 9.13 4.82 2.83
N PHE A 26 8.69 5.09 1.60
CA PHE A 26 7.52 4.44 1.02
C PHE A 26 7.74 2.93 0.94
N ASN A 27 8.89 2.50 0.41
CA ASN A 27 9.21 1.08 0.27
C ASN A 27 9.37 0.38 1.62
N GLU A 28 9.96 1.05 2.60
CA GLU A 28 10.06 0.55 3.98
C GLU A 28 8.66 0.27 4.55
N LYS A 29 7.74 1.23 4.46
CA LYS A 29 6.36 1.07 4.95
C LYS A 29 5.58 0.02 4.15
N ALA A 30 5.70 0.02 2.83
CA ALA A 30 5.04 -0.96 1.97
C ALA A 30 5.50 -2.39 2.28
N SER A 31 6.78 -2.59 2.65
CA SER A 31 7.31 -3.90 3.03
C SER A 31 6.63 -4.49 4.28
N CYS A 32 6.18 -3.63 5.20
CA CYS A 32 5.42 -4.05 6.39
C CYS A 32 4.08 -4.66 5.97
N LEU A 33 3.37 -4.02 5.03
CA LEU A 33 2.12 -4.57 4.49
C LEU A 33 2.35 -5.89 3.77
N VAL A 34 3.38 -5.99 2.92
CA VAL A 34 3.70 -7.27 2.26
C VAL A 34 3.92 -8.38 3.28
N LYS A 35 4.68 -8.12 4.35
CA LYS A 35 4.90 -9.10 5.41
C LYS A 35 3.58 -9.50 6.09
N MET A 36 2.79 -8.53 6.51
CA MET A 36 1.52 -8.76 7.22
C MET A 36 0.56 -9.61 6.39
N TYR A 37 0.41 -9.31 5.10
CA TYR A 37 -0.48 -10.07 4.23
C TYR A 37 0.11 -11.44 3.84
N ASN A 38 1.43 -11.59 3.68
CA ASN A 38 2.05 -12.92 3.50
C ASN A 38 1.79 -13.89 4.67
N GLU A 39 1.65 -13.37 5.88
CA GLU A 39 1.33 -14.14 7.08
C GLU A 39 -0.18 -14.42 7.22
N SER A 40 -1.02 -13.78 6.40
CA SER A 40 -2.47 -13.94 6.43
C SER A 40 -2.93 -15.21 5.69
N LYS A 41 -3.86 -15.93 6.31
CA LYS A 41 -4.52 -17.11 5.73
C LYS A 41 -5.93 -16.76 5.30
N VAL A 42 -6.38 -17.33 4.19
CA VAL A 42 -7.75 -17.26 3.70
C VAL A 42 -8.49 -18.53 4.19
N PRO A 43 -9.33 -18.45 5.24
CA PRO A 43 -9.86 -19.64 5.90
C PRO A 43 -10.71 -20.55 5.02
N LEU A 44 -11.35 -19.97 3.98
CA LEU A 44 -12.28 -20.68 3.10
C LEU A 44 -11.60 -21.55 2.06
N VAL A 45 -10.32 -21.32 1.76
CA VAL A 45 -9.59 -22.00 0.67
C VAL A 45 -8.23 -22.55 1.11
N ASP A 46 -7.94 -22.52 2.41
CA ASP A 46 -6.64 -22.90 3.03
C ASP A 46 -5.41 -22.36 2.26
N ALA A 47 -5.54 -21.14 1.73
CA ALA A 47 -4.49 -20.49 0.96
C ALA A 47 -3.88 -19.34 1.78
N LYS A 48 -2.61 -19.02 1.49
CA LYS A 48 -1.97 -17.79 1.98
C LYS A 48 -2.19 -16.66 0.98
N VAL A 49 -2.31 -15.44 1.50
CA VAL A 49 -2.33 -14.25 0.65
C VAL A 49 -0.90 -14.00 0.14
N ASP A 50 -0.78 -13.65 -1.14
CA ASP A 50 0.46 -13.09 -1.69
C ASP A 50 0.44 -11.58 -1.44
N GLY A 51 1.19 -11.15 -0.42
CA GLY A 51 1.27 -9.76 0.01
C GLY A 51 1.90 -8.84 -1.04
N MET A 52 2.75 -9.35 -1.93
CA MET A 52 3.31 -8.57 -3.03
C MET A 52 2.25 -8.35 -4.12
N LYS A 53 1.53 -9.41 -4.50
CA LYS A 53 0.48 -9.34 -5.53
C LYS A 53 -0.67 -8.43 -5.12
N THR A 54 -0.97 -8.35 -3.84
CA THR A 54 -2.08 -7.57 -3.27
C THR A 54 -1.68 -6.19 -2.76
N LEU A 55 -0.40 -5.81 -2.88
CA LEU A 55 0.15 -4.62 -2.24
C LEU A 55 -0.57 -3.32 -2.60
N ASP A 56 -0.90 -3.10 -3.87
CA ASP A 56 -1.56 -1.86 -4.32
C ASP A 56 -2.90 -1.66 -3.60
N GLU A 57 -3.73 -2.71 -3.53
CA GLU A 57 -5.03 -2.70 -2.86
C GLU A 57 -4.89 -2.61 -1.35
N ASN A 58 -3.95 -3.36 -0.75
CA ASN A 58 -3.71 -3.32 0.69
C ASN A 58 -3.32 -1.91 1.17
N ILE A 59 -2.54 -1.17 0.37
CA ILE A 59 -2.21 0.24 0.66
C ILE A 59 -3.49 1.09 0.63
N ALA A 60 -4.32 0.94 -0.41
CA ALA A 60 -5.55 1.70 -0.58
C ALA A 60 -6.54 1.44 0.58
N ASP A 61 -6.73 0.18 0.97
CA ASP A 61 -7.62 -0.21 2.07
C ASP A 61 -7.16 0.36 3.42
N ASN A 62 -5.86 0.20 3.74
CA ASN A 62 -5.32 0.64 5.03
C ASN A 62 -5.33 2.17 5.17
N GLU A 63 -4.88 2.89 4.14
CA GLU A 63 -4.86 4.35 4.19
C GLU A 63 -6.26 4.95 4.04
N GLY A 64 -7.15 4.32 3.26
CA GLY A 64 -8.55 4.72 3.14
C GLY A 64 -9.31 4.66 4.47
N LEU A 65 -9.22 3.52 5.18
CA LEU A 65 -9.85 3.36 6.50
C LEU A 65 -9.27 4.34 7.53
N LYS A 66 -7.94 4.52 7.53
CA LYS A 66 -7.27 5.49 8.40
C LYS A 66 -7.77 6.92 8.17
N LEU A 67 -7.99 7.32 6.91
CA LEU A 67 -8.56 8.63 6.58
C LEU A 67 -10.02 8.73 7.03
N ALA A 68 -10.83 7.70 6.82
CA ALA A 68 -12.22 7.67 7.26
C ALA A 68 -12.35 7.85 8.79
N ILE A 69 -11.60 7.06 9.57
CA ILE A 69 -11.57 7.17 11.04
C ILE A 69 -11.07 8.54 11.48
N LYS A 70 -10.08 9.11 10.79
CA LYS A 70 -9.59 10.46 11.10
C LYS A 70 -10.69 11.50 10.90
N LEU A 71 -11.48 11.42 9.83
CA LEU A 71 -12.58 12.34 9.57
C LEU A 71 -13.71 12.22 10.61
N GLU A 72 -14.13 11.00 10.94
CA GLU A 72 -15.17 10.75 11.94
C GLU A 72 -14.80 11.32 13.32
N ARG A 73 -13.54 11.20 13.73
CA ARG A 73 -13.05 11.68 15.04
C ARG A 73 -12.84 13.19 15.13
N HIS A 74 -12.95 13.90 14.01
CA HIS A 74 -12.86 15.36 13.94
C HIS A 74 -14.22 16.04 13.77
N GLN A 75 -15.32 15.27 13.76
CA GLN A 75 -16.69 15.76 14.03
C GLN A 75 -16.98 15.71 15.53
#